data_AF-A0AAJ6IUZ0-F1
#
_entry.id   AF-A0AAJ6IUZ0-F1
#
_cell.length_a   1.000
_cell.length_b   1.000
_cell.length_c   1.000
_cell.angle_alpha   90.00
_cell.angle_beta   90.00
_cell.angle_gamma   90.00
#
_symmetry.space_group_name_H-M   'P 1'
#
loop_
_entity.id
_entity.type
_entity.pdbx_description
1 polymer ?
#
loop_
_entity_poly.entity_id
_entity_poly.type
_entity_poly.pdbx_seq_one_letter_code
_entity_poly.pdbx_strand_id
1 'polypeptide(L)'
;MRMLKCYLANDREGHFATAGEAVSAPGQIWSCASCGCRLVLHAGTYGEPPWFEHDQQSVARHVLMACAHLDPEVKTEARHRKLRSLINGLEATVMVLSWYCVWCGDHYQGVKHCPRCLTGIYSIEEAHWQRNYCCSTR
;
A
#
# COMPACT_ATOMS: atom_id res chain seq x y z
N MET A 1 1.74 -12.84 9.47
CA MET A 1 2.51 -11.59 9.50
C MET A 1 3.77 -11.91 10.28
N ARG A 2 4.93 -11.39 9.90
CA ARG A 2 6.17 -11.73 10.59
C ARG A 2 6.58 -10.57 11.49
N MET A 3 6.70 -10.85 12.77
CA MET A 3 7.28 -9.95 13.76
C MET A 3 8.71 -10.42 14.03
N LEU A 4 9.65 -9.49 14.11
CA LEU A 4 11.02 -9.76 14.52
C LEU A 4 11.10 -9.96 16.04
N LYS A 5 12.12 -10.70 16.48
CA LYS A 5 12.42 -10.84 17.90
C LYS A 5 12.77 -9.47 18.51
N CYS A 6 12.31 -9.22 19.71
CA CYS A 6 12.70 -8.03 20.48
C CYS A 6 13.66 -8.43 21.59
N TYR A 7 14.60 -7.56 21.90
CA TYR A 7 15.58 -7.78 22.98
C TYR A 7 15.46 -6.75 24.11
N LEU A 8 14.49 -5.84 23.97
CA LEU A 8 14.17 -4.76 24.90
C LEU A 8 12.65 -4.69 25.06
N ALA A 9 12.19 -4.50 26.30
CA ALA A 9 10.79 -4.33 26.64
C ALA A 9 10.64 -3.33 27.79
N ASN A 10 9.42 -2.85 28.01
CA ASN A 10 9.05 -2.06 29.16
C ASN A 10 8.40 -2.96 30.21
N ASP A 11 8.75 -2.75 31.48
CA ASP A 11 8.03 -3.34 32.60
C ASP A 11 6.65 -2.66 32.82
N ARG A 12 5.97 -3.01 33.92
CA ARG A 12 4.65 -2.41 34.26
C ARG A 12 4.72 -0.92 34.62
N GLU A 13 5.87 -0.44 35.05
CA GLU A 13 6.11 0.95 35.46
C GLU A 13 6.59 1.80 34.28
N GLY A 14 6.93 1.17 33.15
CA GLY A 14 7.43 1.81 31.94
C GLY A 14 8.94 1.86 31.85
N HIS A 15 9.68 1.18 32.74
CA HIS A 15 11.13 1.12 32.69
C HIS A 15 11.60 0.12 31.64
N PHE A 16 12.64 0.49 30.90
CA PHE A 16 13.26 -0.37 29.92
C PHE A 16 14.07 -1.48 30.61
N ALA A 17 13.86 -2.72 30.19
CA ALA A 17 14.67 -3.86 30.56
C ALA A 17 15.02 -4.69 29.32
N THR A 18 16.23 -5.24 29.33
CA THR A 18 16.66 -6.22 28.34
C THR A 18 16.00 -7.56 28.59
N ALA A 19 15.93 -8.39 27.53
CA ALA A 19 15.40 -9.74 27.66
C ALA A 19 16.22 -10.59 28.65
N GLY A 20 17.52 -10.33 28.80
CA GLY A 20 18.37 -11.00 29.78
C GLY A 20 18.01 -10.67 31.22
N GLU A 21 17.79 -9.39 31.53
CA GLU A 21 17.32 -8.95 32.85
C GLU A 21 15.93 -9.52 33.16
N ALA A 22 15.07 -9.59 32.14
CA ALA A 22 13.71 -10.08 32.27
C ALA A 22 13.62 -11.56 32.68
N VAL A 23 14.62 -12.40 32.37
CA VAL A 23 14.66 -13.80 32.80
C VAL A 23 14.71 -13.91 34.32
N SER A 24 15.33 -12.94 34.99
CA SER A 24 15.46 -12.91 36.45
C SER A 24 14.19 -12.42 37.16
N ALA A 25 13.16 -12.00 36.42
CA ALA A 25 11.90 -11.47 36.94
C ALA A 25 10.68 -12.27 36.44
N PRO A 26 10.51 -13.53 36.89
CA PRO A 26 9.40 -14.37 36.47
C PRO A 26 8.04 -13.79 36.91
N GLY A 27 7.04 -13.90 36.04
CA GLY A 27 5.68 -13.40 36.30
C GLY A 27 5.48 -11.90 36.05
N GLN A 28 6.54 -11.16 35.71
CA GLN A 28 6.42 -9.77 35.28
C GLN A 28 5.70 -9.68 33.93
N ILE A 29 4.92 -8.60 33.75
CA ILE A 29 4.30 -8.30 32.46
C ILE A 29 5.22 -7.37 31.68
N TRP A 30 5.61 -7.80 30.50
CA TRP A 30 6.45 -7.04 29.57
C TRP A 30 5.60 -6.45 28.46
N SER A 31 5.92 -5.23 28.06
CA SER A 31 5.26 -4.53 26.96
C SER A 31 6.27 -4.03 25.94
N CYS A 32 5.88 -4.02 24.65
CA CYS A 32 6.73 -3.53 23.59
C CYS A 32 6.89 -2.01 23.68
N ALA A 33 8.12 -1.52 23.67
CA ALA A 33 8.42 -0.09 23.66
C ALA A 33 7.83 0.67 22.46
N SER A 34 7.61 -0.02 21.33
CA SER A 34 7.09 0.62 20.11
C SER A 34 5.56 0.65 20.03
N CYS A 35 4.88 -0.44 20.40
CA CYS A 35 3.44 -0.58 20.18
C CYS A 35 2.64 -0.79 21.47
N GLY A 36 3.30 -0.84 22.63
CA GLY A 36 2.67 -1.07 23.94
C GLY A 36 2.07 -2.46 24.14
N CYS A 37 2.16 -3.34 23.15
CA CYS A 37 1.55 -4.66 23.20
C CYS A 37 2.27 -5.56 24.20
N ARG A 38 1.52 -6.44 24.86
CA ARG A 38 2.10 -7.43 25.76
C ARG A 38 3.04 -8.35 25.00
N LEU A 39 4.17 -8.64 25.63
CA LEU A 39 5.22 -9.51 25.12
C LEU A 39 5.30 -10.80 25.92
N VAL A 40 5.68 -11.88 25.23
CA VAL A 40 6.01 -13.17 25.83
C VAL A 40 7.52 -13.30 25.88
N LEU A 41 8.07 -13.47 27.08
CA LEU A 41 9.51 -13.67 27.28
C LEU A 41 9.89 -15.12 26.99
N HIS A 42 10.92 -15.30 26.16
CA HIS A 42 11.59 -16.56 25.92
C HIS A 42 13.00 -16.49 26.50
N ALA A 43 13.33 -17.41 27.41
CA ALA A 43 14.64 -17.46 28.07
C ALA A 43 15.81 -17.83 27.13
N GLY A 44 15.53 -18.14 25.87
CA GLY A 44 16.50 -18.61 24.89
C GLY A 44 16.84 -20.10 25.08
N THR A 45 17.33 -20.73 24.01
CA THR A 45 17.91 -22.08 24.04
C THR A 45 19.42 -22.00 23.83
N TYR A 46 20.16 -23.11 23.92
CA TYR A 46 21.62 -23.13 23.82
C TYR A 46 22.13 -22.34 22.59
N GLY A 47 22.83 -21.23 22.84
CA GLY A 47 23.40 -20.34 21.81
C GLY A 47 22.51 -19.17 21.35
N GLU A 48 21.24 -19.10 21.78
CA GLU A 48 20.34 -17.99 21.50
C GLU A 48 20.10 -17.14 22.76
N PRO A 49 20.36 -15.82 22.73
CA PRO A 49 20.06 -14.96 23.86
C PRO A 49 18.54 -14.89 24.12
N PRO A 50 18.11 -14.61 25.37
CA PRO A 50 16.72 -14.37 25.69
C PRO A 50 16.11 -13.30 24.77
N TRP A 51 14.83 -13.44 24.44
CA TRP A 51 14.13 -12.54 23.54
C TRP A 51 12.64 -12.50 23.83
N PHE A 52 11.96 -11.52 23.26
CA PHE A 52 10.52 -11.30 23.42
C PHE A 52 9.77 -11.52 22.12
N GLU A 53 8.64 -12.21 22.23
CA GLU A 53 7.68 -12.44 21.16
C GLU A 53 6.45 -11.55 21.32
N HIS A 54 5.94 -11.04 20.20
CA HIS A 54 4.63 -10.39 20.15
C HIS A 54 3.53 -11.43 20.07
N ASP A 55 2.51 -11.33 20.92
CA ASP A 55 1.27 -12.07 20.73
C ASP A 55 0.50 -11.52 19.52
N GLN A 56 0.54 -12.26 18.42
CA GLN A 56 -0.13 -11.88 17.18
C GLN A 56 -1.61 -12.24 17.14
N GLN A 57 -2.11 -13.03 18.09
CA GLN A 57 -3.48 -13.53 18.10
C GLN A 57 -4.41 -12.60 18.88
N SER A 58 -3.97 -12.11 20.03
CA SER A 58 -4.80 -11.24 20.89
C SER A 58 -4.77 -9.76 20.48
N VAL A 59 -3.79 -9.34 19.70
CA VAL A 59 -3.57 -7.93 19.34
C VAL A 59 -4.19 -7.60 17.98
N ALA A 60 -4.88 -6.46 17.90
CA ALA A 60 -5.43 -5.97 16.65
C ALA A 60 -4.34 -5.76 15.58
N ARG A 61 -4.55 -6.32 14.39
CA ARG A 61 -3.55 -6.35 13.29
C ARG A 61 -2.95 -4.98 12.96
N HIS A 62 -3.76 -3.90 12.99
CA HIS A 62 -3.28 -2.56 12.65
C HIS A 62 -2.25 -2.01 13.65
N VAL A 63 -2.34 -2.42 14.93
CA VAL A 63 -1.39 -2.01 15.98
C VAL A 63 -0.03 -2.65 15.71
N LEU A 64 -0.01 -3.96 15.41
CA LEU A 64 1.21 -4.67 15.06
C LEU A 64 1.82 -4.16 13.74
N MET A 65 0.99 -3.75 12.77
CA MET A 65 1.47 -3.18 11.51
C MET A 65 2.23 -1.85 11.69
N ALA A 66 1.91 -1.10 12.75
CA ALA A 66 2.60 0.13 13.11
C ALA A 66 3.88 -0.10 13.93
N CYS A 67 4.11 -1.31 14.46
CA CYS A 67 5.24 -1.60 15.33
C CYS A 67 6.59 -1.52 14.59
N ALA A 68 7.62 -1.03 15.27
CA ALA A 68 8.99 -0.99 14.78
C ALA A 68 9.55 -2.40 14.50
N HIS A 69 9.11 -3.41 15.26
CA HIS A 69 9.53 -4.81 15.13
C HIS A 69 8.75 -5.60 14.07
N LEU A 70 7.82 -4.99 13.32
CA LEU A 70 7.26 -5.64 12.15
C LEU A 70 8.35 -5.81 11.08
N ASP A 71 8.43 -7.01 10.48
CA ASP A 71 9.37 -7.33 9.41
C ASP A 71 9.33 -6.26 8.30
N PRO A 72 10.47 -5.63 7.95
CA PRO A 72 10.55 -4.64 6.88
C PRO A 72 9.96 -5.10 5.55
N GLU A 73 10.07 -6.39 5.20
CA GLU A 73 9.50 -6.94 3.96
C GLU A 73 7.96 -6.79 3.95
N VAL A 74 7.32 -7.03 5.10
CA VAL A 74 5.87 -6.84 5.22
C VAL A 74 5.48 -5.37 5.05
N LYS A 75 6.31 -4.44 5.55
CA LYS A 75 6.10 -2.99 5.37
C LYS A 75 6.26 -2.57 3.91
N THR A 76 7.29 -3.07 3.21
CA THR A 76 7.52 -2.75 1.80
C THR A 76 6.40 -3.30 0.92
N GLU A 77 5.94 -4.53 1.17
CA GLU A 77 4.82 -5.14 0.47
C GLU A 77 3.51 -4.40 0.69
N ALA A 78 3.23 -3.98 1.93
CA ALA A 78 2.07 -3.14 2.25
C ALA A 78 2.13 -1.80 1.52
N ARG A 79 3.31 -1.17 1.47
CA ARG A 79 3.54 0.07 0.71
C ARG A 79 3.34 -0.14 -0.79
N HIS A 80 3.91 -1.20 -1.37
CA HIS A 80 3.74 -1.54 -2.78
C HIS A 80 2.28 -1.83 -3.13
N ARG A 81 1.54 -2.53 -2.25
CA ARG A 81 0.10 -2.76 -2.43
C ARG A 81 -0.68 -1.45 -2.41
N LYS A 82 -0.36 -0.54 -1.48
CA LYS A 82 -1.02 0.77 -1.41
C LYS A 82 -0.73 1.61 -2.66
N LEU A 83 0.52 1.65 -3.12
CA LEU A 83 0.90 2.34 -4.36
C LEU A 83 0.16 1.77 -5.57
N ARG A 84 0.12 0.44 -5.73
CA ARG A 84 -0.64 -0.19 -6.83
C ARG A 84 -2.13 0.12 -6.75
N SER A 85 -2.71 0.15 -5.55
CA SER A 85 -4.11 0.53 -5.38
C SER A 85 -4.38 1.98 -5.78
N LEU A 86 -3.45 2.90 -5.52
CA LEU A 86 -3.56 4.29 -5.96
C LEU A 86 -3.42 4.41 -7.48
N ILE A 87 -2.46 3.70 -8.08
CA ILE A 87 -2.26 3.65 -9.53
C ILE A 87 -3.49 3.08 -10.23
N ASN A 88 -4.05 1.97 -9.72
CA ASN A 88 -5.24 1.37 -10.29
C ASN A 88 -6.51 2.20 -10.06
N GLY A 89 -6.53 3.05 -9.02
CA GLY A 89 -7.64 3.94 -8.72
C GLY A 89 -7.58 5.28 -9.46
N LEU A 90 -6.43 5.61 -10.06
CA LEU A 90 -6.36 6.66 -11.08
C LEU A 90 -7.04 6.08 -12.32
N GLU A 91 -8.22 6.61 -12.67
CA GLU A 91 -8.86 6.29 -13.94
C GLU A 91 -7.80 6.43 -15.03
N ALA A 92 -7.53 5.33 -15.74
CA ALA A 92 -6.61 5.36 -16.87
C ALA A 92 -7.08 6.49 -17.78
N THR A 93 -6.27 7.53 -17.93
CA THR A 93 -6.56 8.63 -18.84
C THR A 93 -6.89 7.98 -20.18
N VAL A 94 -8.17 7.98 -20.55
CA VAL A 94 -8.61 7.33 -21.77
C VAL A 94 -7.92 8.10 -22.89
N MET A 95 -6.88 7.49 -23.43
CA MET A 95 -6.17 8.03 -24.58
C MET A 95 -7.13 7.95 -25.75
N VAL A 96 -7.72 9.09 -26.10
CA VAL A 96 -8.58 9.18 -27.28
C VAL A 96 -7.68 9.08 -28.50
N LEU A 97 -7.79 7.96 -29.20
CA LEU A 97 -7.00 7.65 -30.39
C LEU A 97 -7.85 7.64 -31.66
N SER A 98 -9.12 8.04 -31.60
CA SER A 98 -10.02 8.08 -32.75
C SER A 98 -10.73 9.42 -32.82
N TRP A 99 -10.64 10.06 -33.96
CA TRP A 99 -11.01 11.45 -34.17
C TRP A 99 -11.82 11.61 -35.45
N TYR A 100 -12.77 12.55 -35.42
CA TYR A 100 -13.51 13.04 -36.57
C TYR A 100 -13.20 14.53 -36.77
N CYS A 101 -12.79 14.91 -37.98
CA CYS A 101 -12.58 16.31 -38.33
C CYS A 101 -13.88 16.92 -38.86
N VAL A 102 -14.50 17.83 -38.10
CA VAL A 102 -15.77 18.47 -38.51
C VAL A 102 -15.61 19.39 -39.73
N TRP A 103 -14.37 19.81 -40.04
CA TRP A 103 -14.10 20.69 -41.17
C TRP A 103 -14.05 19.93 -42.50
N CYS A 104 -13.34 18.79 -42.56
CA CYS A 104 -13.19 18.03 -43.80
C CYS A 104 -14.00 16.73 -43.85
N GLY A 105 -14.62 16.32 -42.75
CA GLY A 105 -15.43 15.11 -42.63
C GLY A 105 -14.62 13.81 -42.49
N ASP A 106 -13.29 13.88 -42.30
CA ASP A 106 -12.44 12.69 -42.24
C ASP A 106 -12.40 12.09 -40.83
N HIS A 107 -12.44 10.76 -40.79
CA HIS A 107 -12.15 9.94 -39.62
C HIS A 107 -10.67 9.55 -39.62
N TYR A 108 -9.99 9.67 -38.48
CA TYR A 108 -8.57 9.33 -38.38
C TYR A 108 -8.19 8.87 -36.97
N GLN A 109 -7.03 8.21 -36.85
CA GLN A 109 -6.54 7.65 -35.60
C GLN A 109 -5.21 8.26 -35.14
N GLY A 110 -4.90 8.10 -33.86
CA GLY A 110 -3.64 8.54 -33.25
C GLY A 110 -3.71 9.95 -32.66
N VAL A 111 -2.72 10.78 -32.98
CA VAL A 111 -2.59 12.14 -32.44
C VAL A 111 -3.67 13.06 -33.02
N LYS A 112 -4.20 13.99 -32.21
CA LYS A 112 -5.22 14.98 -32.61
C LYS A 112 -4.69 15.99 -33.65
N HIS A 113 -4.47 15.53 -34.88
CA HIS A 113 -3.99 16.32 -36.01
C HIS A 113 -4.55 15.74 -37.31
N CYS A 114 -5.53 16.42 -37.90
CA CYS A 114 -6.16 15.94 -39.13
C CYS A 114 -5.13 15.92 -40.27
N PRO A 115 -4.89 14.78 -40.94
CA PRO A 115 -3.89 14.68 -42.00
C PRO A 115 -4.26 15.48 -43.25
N ARG A 116 -5.56 15.81 -43.42
CA ARG A 116 -6.06 16.62 -44.54
C ARG A 116 -5.97 18.12 -44.27
N CYS A 117 -6.41 18.55 -43.08
CA CYS A 117 -6.48 19.96 -42.72
C CYS A 117 -5.17 20.48 -42.12
N LEU A 118 -4.23 19.58 -41.79
CA LEU A 118 -2.98 19.89 -41.11
C LEU A 118 -3.18 20.66 -39.79
N THR A 119 -4.31 20.42 -39.12
CA THR A 119 -4.68 21.03 -37.84
C THR A 119 -5.57 20.09 -37.03
N GLY A 120 -5.55 20.24 -35.70
CA GLY A 120 -6.43 19.50 -34.77
C GLY A 120 -7.59 20.33 -34.23
N ILE A 121 -7.71 21.61 -34.61
CA ILE A 121 -8.68 22.56 -34.02
C ILE A 121 -10.13 22.10 -34.25
N TYR A 122 -10.41 21.53 -35.42
CA TYR A 122 -11.73 21.04 -35.82
C TYR A 122 -11.93 19.55 -35.54
N SER A 123 -11.05 18.92 -34.78
CA SER A 123 -11.14 17.49 -34.49
C SER A 123 -11.88 17.26 -33.18
N ILE A 124 -12.90 16.42 -33.25
CA ILE A 124 -13.66 15.93 -32.09
C ILE A 124 -13.45 14.43 -31.95
N GLU A 125 -13.71 13.86 -30.77
CA GLU A 125 -13.61 12.42 -30.58
C GLU A 125 -14.61 11.69 -31.47
N GLU A 126 -14.20 10.58 -32.05
CA GLU A 126 -15.06 9.73 -32.88
C GLU A 126 -16.36 9.36 -32.14
N ALA A 127 -16.26 9.04 -30.85
CA ALA A 127 -17.41 8.73 -29.99
C ALA A 127 -18.35 9.94 -29.79
N HIS A 128 -17.84 11.17 -29.83
CA HIS A 128 -18.67 12.37 -29.78
C HIS A 128 -19.39 12.58 -31.11
N TRP A 129 -18.69 12.33 -32.23
CA TRP A 129 -19.31 12.40 -33.53
C TRP A 129 -20.45 11.37 -33.67
N GLN A 130 -20.21 10.11 -33.30
CA GLN A 130 -21.22 9.05 -33.33
C GLN A 130 -22.48 9.43 -32.52
N ARG A 131 -22.29 9.94 -31.29
CA ARG A 131 -23.41 10.35 -30.43
C ARG A 131 -24.20 11.53 -31.00
N ASN A 132 -23.52 12.51 -31.58
CA ASN A 132 -24.15 13.77 -32.00
C ASN A 132 -24.71 13.73 -33.43
N TYR A 133 -24.09 12.97 -34.34
CA TYR A 133 -24.37 13.03 -35.78
C TYR A 133 -24.81 11.69 -36.39
N CYS A 134 -24.52 10.54 -35.77
CA CYS A 134 -24.98 9.23 -36.25
C CYS A 134 -26.28 8.76 -35.62
N CYS A 135 -26.93 9.60 -34.79
CA CYS A 135 -28.25 9.27 -34.27
C CYS A 135 -29.32 9.49 -35.34
N SER A 136 -29.60 8.44 -36.12
CA SER A 136 -30.82 8.20 -36.91
C SER A 136 -30.87 6.68 -37.09
N THR A 137 -31.86 5.90 -36.63
CA THR A 137 -33.31 6.02 -36.79
C THR A 137 -33.96 4.95 -35.88
N ARG A 138 -35.07 5.27 -35.20
CA ARG A 138 -36.09 4.24 -34.91
C ARG A 138 -36.82 3.89 -36.20
#